data_AF-A0A6L9ZJ77-F1
#
_entry.id   AF-A0A6L9ZJ77-F1
#
_cell.length_a   1.000
_cell.length_b   1.000
_cell.length_c   1.000
_cell.angle_alpha   90.00
_cell.angle_beta   90.00
_cell.angle_gamma   90.00
#
_symmetry.space_group_name_H-M   'P 1'
#
loop_
_entity.id
_entity.type
_entity.pdbx_description
1 polymer ?
#
loop_
_entity_poly.entity_id
_entity_poly.type
_entity_poly.pdbx_seq_one_letter_code
_entity_poly.pdbx_strand_id
1 'polypeptide(L)'
;MALPERKLQSIEEFITRWKSAKEVMIDGTERPIQRPKDNQKQKNYYSGKKKCHTRKHLIMTDSDKRVLVLSKAREGKVHGHSAVRRAKNW
;
A
#
# COMPACT_ATOMS: atom_id res chain seq x y z
N MET A 1 -17.91 -9.91 -5.66
CA MET A 1 -16.64 -9.62 -4.94
C MET A 1 -16.33 -8.15 -5.14
N ALA A 2 -16.16 -7.37 -4.07
CA ALA A 2 -15.89 -5.93 -4.17
C ALA A 2 -14.38 -5.65 -4.26
N LEU A 3 -13.98 -4.66 -5.05
CA LEU A 3 -12.59 -4.20 -5.14
C LEU A 3 -12.27 -3.25 -3.96
N PRO A 4 -11.00 -3.19 -3.51
CA PRO A 4 -10.58 -2.24 -2.48
C PRO A 4 -10.59 -0.81 -3.01
N GLU A 5 -10.87 0.13 -2.12
CA GLU A 5 -10.80 1.55 -2.44
C GLU A 5 -9.36 2.02 -2.62
N ARG A 6 -9.18 3.04 -3.47
CA ARG A 6 -7.86 3.62 -3.80
C ARG A 6 -7.77 5.13 -3.60
N LYS A 7 -8.87 5.71 -3.11
CA LYS A 7 -9.04 7.13 -2.80
C LYS A 7 -9.94 7.22 -1.58
N LEU A 8 -9.39 7.66 -0.47
CA LEU A 8 -10.14 8.15 0.68
C LEU A 8 -9.86 9.62 0.89
N GLN A 9 -10.91 10.44 0.85
CA GLN A 9 -10.78 11.89 0.96
C GLN A 9 -10.85 12.34 2.42
N SER A 10 -11.58 11.61 3.28
CA SER A 10 -11.69 11.94 4.69
C SER A 10 -11.97 10.70 5.57
N ILE A 11 -11.88 10.88 6.89
CA ILE A 11 -12.17 9.82 7.84
C ILE A 11 -13.68 9.58 7.99
N GLU A 12 -14.50 10.61 7.79
CA GLU A 12 -15.96 10.52 7.79
C GLU A 12 -16.47 9.66 6.63
N GLU A 13 -15.86 9.80 5.44
CA GLU A 13 -16.13 8.94 4.28
C GLU A 13 -15.85 7.47 4.63
N PHE A 14 -14.70 7.22 5.26
CA PHE A 14 -14.31 5.89 5.72
C PHE A 14 -15.33 5.30 6.71
N ILE A 15 -15.66 6.03 7.78
CA ILE A 15 -16.59 5.57 8.82
C ILE A 15 -17.98 5.31 8.24
N THR A 16 -18.45 6.18 7.34
CA THR A 16 -19.78 6.04 6.71
C THR A 16 -19.85 4.80 5.84
N ARG A 17 -18.76 4.48 5.14
CA ARG A 17 -18.70 3.33 4.22
C ARG A 17 -18.52 2.00 4.94
N TRP A 18 -17.71 1.97 5.99
CA TRP A 18 -17.43 0.77 6.78
C TRP A 18 -17.82 0.95 8.24
N LYS A 19 -19.12 1.22 8.49
CA LYS A 19 -19.67 1.45 9.85
C LYS A 19 -19.39 0.30 10.82
N SER A 20 -19.24 -0.91 10.32
CA SER A 20 -18.96 -2.12 11.11
C SER A 20 -17.47 -2.31 11.43
N ALA A 21 -16.57 -1.55 10.80
CA ALA A 21 -15.14 -1.64 11.06
C ALA A 21 -14.81 -1.00 12.41
N LYS A 22 -14.75 -1.82 13.47
CA LYS A 22 -14.37 -1.39 14.82
C LYS A 22 -12.85 -1.19 14.96
N GLU A 23 -12.08 -1.95 14.19
CA GLU A 23 -10.63 -1.90 14.15
C GLU A 23 -10.17 -2.00 12.70
N VAL A 24 -9.08 -1.28 12.39
CA VAL A 24 -8.39 -1.41 11.11
C VAL A 24 -6.90 -1.62 11.34
N MET A 25 -6.32 -2.52 10.55
CA MET A 25 -4.90 -2.80 10.56
C MET A 25 -4.28 -2.24 9.28
N ILE A 26 -3.16 -1.53 9.41
CA ILE A 26 -2.38 -1.03 8.28
C ILE A 26 -1.16 -1.91 8.13
N ASP A 27 -1.00 -2.53 6.96
CA ASP A 27 0.18 -3.33 6.65
C ASP A 27 0.78 -2.97 5.29
N GLY A 28 2.07 -3.25 5.12
CA GLY A 28 2.83 -3.02 3.90
C GLY A 28 3.10 -4.32 3.15
N THR A 29 2.57 -4.43 1.93
CA THR A 29 2.82 -5.56 1.04
C THR A 29 3.84 -5.21 -0.05
N GLU A 30 4.72 -6.14 -0.40
CA GLU A 30 5.68 -5.97 -1.50
C GLU A 30 5.42 -7.03 -2.58
N ARG A 31 5.26 -6.58 -3.82
CA ARG A 31 5.07 -7.43 -5.00
C ARG A 31 6.32 -7.40 -5.87
N PRO A 32 6.92 -8.55 -6.22
CA PRO A 32 8.05 -8.59 -7.14
C PRO A 32 7.65 -8.06 -8.52
N ILE A 33 8.59 -7.41 -9.18
CA ILE A 33 8.47 -6.95 -10.57
C ILE A 33 9.67 -7.40 -11.38
N GLN A 34 9.51 -7.43 -12.70
CA GLN A 34 10.65 -7.63 -13.60
C GLN A 34 11.69 -6.53 -13.37
N ARG A 35 12.98 -6.92 -13.36
CA ARG A 35 14.09 -5.97 -13.26
C ARG A 35 13.96 -4.91 -14.37
N PRO A 36 13.80 -3.62 -14.02
CA PRO A 36 13.77 -2.55 -15.02
C PRO A 36 15.07 -2.51 -15.83
N LYS A 37 15.01 -2.07 -17.09
CA LYS A 37 16.23 -1.86 -17.89
C LYS A 37 16.93 -0.54 -17.53
N ASP A 38 16.16 0.51 -17.26
CA ASP A 38 16.69 1.81 -16.85
C ASP A 38 17.37 1.75 -15.47
N ASN A 39 18.61 2.25 -15.40
CA ASN A 39 19.45 2.17 -14.21
C ASN A 39 18.86 2.91 -13.00
N GLN A 40 18.24 4.08 -13.22
CA GLN A 40 17.64 4.84 -12.14
C GLN A 40 16.41 4.12 -11.57
N LYS A 41 15.56 3.54 -12.43
CA LYS A 41 14.43 2.71 -12.03
C LYS A 41 14.89 1.44 -11.32
N GLN A 42 15.96 0.77 -11.77
CA GLN A 42 16.51 -0.40 -11.06
C GLN A 42 16.82 -0.05 -9.60
N LYS A 43 17.61 1.01 -9.37
CA LYS A 43 17.93 1.51 -8.01
C LYS A 43 16.68 1.88 -7.21
N ASN A 44 15.68 2.47 -7.86
CA ASN A 44 14.45 2.88 -7.19
C ASN A 44 13.61 1.68 -6.72
N TYR A 45 13.48 0.64 -7.55
CA TYR A 45 12.61 -0.49 -7.24
C TYR A 45 13.32 -1.62 -6.48
N TYR A 46 14.64 -1.60 -6.33
CA TYR A 46 15.35 -2.59 -5.54
C TYR A 46 15.01 -2.48 -4.04
N SER A 47 14.46 -3.55 -3.47
CA SER A 47 14.16 -3.68 -2.05
C SER A 47 15.31 -4.38 -1.34
N GLY A 48 15.98 -3.68 -0.42
CA GLY A 48 17.06 -4.27 0.39
C GLY A 48 16.58 -5.41 1.29
N LYS A 49 15.34 -5.34 1.77
CA LYS A 49 14.73 -6.38 2.63
C LYS A 49 14.41 -7.66 1.85
N LYS A 50 13.84 -7.52 0.65
CA LYS A 50 13.45 -8.67 -0.18
C LYS A 50 14.57 -9.16 -1.11
N LYS A 51 15.67 -8.40 -1.23
CA LYS A 51 16.80 -8.66 -2.13
C LYS A 51 16.37 -8.82 -3.60
N CYS A 52 15.33 -8.11 -4.01
CA CYS A 52 14.79 -8.14 -5.38
C CYS A 52 14.09 -6.82 -5.74
N HIS A 53 13.70 -6.65 -7.01
CA HIS A 53 12.96 -5.47 -7.45
C HIS A 53 11.48 -5.63 -7.12
N THR A 54 10.93 -4.73 -6.31
CA THR A 54 9.54 -4.80 -5.84
C THR A 54 8.81 -3.47 -6.01
N ARG A 55 7.49 -3.56 -6.04
CA ARG A 55 6.59 -2.44 -5.76
C ARG A 55 5.91 -2.67 -4.43
N LYS A 56 5.77 -1.61 -3.65
CA LYS A 56 5.15 -1.63 -2.33
C LYS A 56 3.75 -1.05 -2.38
N HIS A 57 2.81 -1.68 -1.70
CA HIS A 57 1.49 -1.14 -1.40
C HIS A 57 1.30 -1.10 0.11
N LEU A 58 0.49 -0.16 0.58
CA LEU A 58 -0.11 -0.21 1.90
C LEU A 58 -1.54 -0.72 1.74
N ILE A 59 -1.95 -1.58 2.64
CA ILE A 59 -3.31 -2.09 2.72
C ILE A 59 -3.91 -1.70 4.06
N MET A 60 -5.21 -1.44 4.06
CA MET A 60 -6.02 -1.39 5.28
C MET A 60 -6.94 -2.59 5.29
N THR A 61 -6.91 -3.36 6.38
CA THR A 61 -7.77 -4.53 6.56
C THR A 61 -8.63 -4.38 7.79
N ASP A 62 -9.82 -4.97 7.74
CA ASP A 62 -10.64 -5.18 8.94
C ASP A 62 -10.31 -6.50 9.64
N SER A 63 -10.99 -6.75 10.76
CA SER A 63 -10.92 -8.01 11.52
C SER A 63 -11.32 -9.24 10.71
N ASP A 64 -12.13 -9.07 9.66
CA ASP A 64 -12.58 -10.15 8.76
C ASP A 64 -11.57 -10.42 7.63
N LYS A 65 -10.37 -9.80 7.69
CA LYS A 65 -9.29 -9.93 6.71
C LYS A 65 -9.67 -9.41 5.32
N ARG A 66 -10.68 -8.55 5.20
CA ARG A 66 -11.06 -7.89 3.95
C ARG A 66 -10.12 -6.72 3.72
N VAL A 67 -9.58 -6.61 2.51
CA VAL A 67 -8.81 -5.42 2.10
C VAL A 67 -9.80 -4.31 1.78
N LEU A 68 -9.91 -3.33 2.66
CA LEU A 68 -10.79 -2.18 2.52
C LEU A 68 -10.18 -1.14 1.57
N VAL A 69 -8.88 -0.89 1.75
CA VAL A 69 -8.14 0.17 1.05
C VAL A 69 -6.82 -0.37 0.54
N LEU A 70 -6.45 0.04 -0.67
CA LEU A 70 -5.18 -0.29 -1.30
C LEU A 70 -4.53 0.97 -1.84
N SER A 71 -3.39 1.35 -1.25
CA SER A 71 -2.66 2.54 -1.67
C SER A 71 -2.11 2.41 -3.09
N LYS A 72 -1.74 3.56 -3.69
CA LYS A 72 -0.90 3.57 -4.89
C LYS A 72 0.40 2.78 -4.69
N ALA A 73 0.85 2.14 -5.77
CA ALA A 73 2.13 1.44 -5.80
C ALA A 73 3.29 2.43 -5.61
N ARG A 74 4.22 2.11 -4.70
CA ARG A 74 5.45 2.85 -4.43
C ARG A 74 6.66 1.98 -4.76
N GLU A 75 7.83 2.60 -4.83
CA GLU A 75 9.05 1.89 -5.15
C GLU A 75 9.52 1.02 -3.97
N GLY A 76 10.08 -0.16 -4.27
CA GLY A 76 10.52 -1.14 -3.27
C GLY A 76 11.53 -0.62 -2.26
N LYS A 77 12.38 0.36 -2.64
CA LYS A 77 13.36 0.96 -1.73
C LYS A 77 12.76 1.77 -0.58
N VAL A 78 11.49 2.19 -0.70
CA VAL A 78 10.88 3.11 0.26
C VAL A 78 10.59 2.37 1.57
N HIS A 79 11.10 2.90 2.69
CA HIS A 79 10.84 2.36 4.02
C HIS A 79 9.35 2.44 4.37
N GLY A 80 8.84 1.49 5.17
CA GLY A 80 7.41 1.38 5.50
C GLY A 80 6.85 2.67 6.11
N HIS A 81 7.51 3.20 7.15
CA HIS A 81 7.14 4.47 7.77
C HIS A 81 7.07 5.65 6.77
N SER A 82 8.04 5.73 5.85
CA SER A 82 8.04 6.76 4.81
C SER A 82 6.92 6.57 3.79
N ALA A 83 6.53 5.32 3.49
CA ALA A 83 5.41 5.04 2.61
C ALA A 83 4.09 5.53 3.23
N VAL A 84 3.88 5.28 4.53
CA VAL A 84 2.69 5.74 5.27
C VAL A 84 2.61 7.26 5.24
N ARG A 85 3.71 7.96 5.59
CA ARG A 85 3.74 9.43 5.59
C ARG A 85 3.55 10.06 4.20
N ARG A 86 3.87 9.32 3.13
CA ARG A 86 3.71 9.78 1.73
C ARG A 86 2.36 9.41 1.12
N ALA A 87 1.53 8.63 1.83
CA ALA A 87 0.17 8.28 1.39
C ALA A 87 -0.77 9.49 1.56
N LYS A 88 -0.55 10.54 0.76
CA LYS A 88 -1.39 11.74 0.73
C LYS A 88 -2.74 11.53 0.02
N ASN A 89 -2.99 10.32 -0.48
CA ASN A 89 -4.18 9.88 -1.19
C ASN A 89 -4.18 8.35 -1.11
N TRP A 90 -4.66 7.82 0.01
CA TRP A 90 -4.90 6.39 0.21
C TRP A 90 -5.78 5.85 -0.88
#